data_AF-A0A939AGM0-F1
#
_entry.id   AF-A0A939AGM0-F1
#
_cell.length_a   1.000
_cell.length_b   1.000
_cell.length_c   1.000
_cell.angle_alpha   90.00
_cell.angle_beta   90.00
_cell.angle_gamma   90.00
#
_symmetry.space_group_name_H-M   'P 1'
#
loop_
_entity.id
_entity.type
_entity.pdbx_description
1 polymer ?
#
loop_
_entity_poly.entity_id
_entity_poly.type
_entity_poly.pdbx_seq_one_letter_code
_entity_poly.pdbx_strand_id
1 'polypeptide(L)'
;MTPEARVAAYTMFGTLAAFKVGTAIYVVFAMPNAHGIEFFTFTGVLWFGLVAIPIVGAIVFWQRRLRVRARRRALIAAEWRVDEDVARR
;
A
#
# COMPACT_ATOMS: atom_id res chain seq x y z
N MET A 1 12.00 -20.02 9.88
CA MET A 1 10.60 -20.28 10.26
C MET A 1 10.24 -21.67 9.79
N THR A 2 9.90 -22.58 10.69
CA THR A 2 9.54 -23.96 10.33
C THR A 2 8.26 -23.97 9.48
N PRO A 3 8.05 -24.97 8.62
CA PRO A 3 6.82 -25.08 7.81
C PRO A 3 5.55 -25.04 8.67
N GLU A 4 5.57 -25.71 9.82
CA GLU A 4 4.47 -25.73 10.81
C GLU A 4 4.16 -24.34 11.36
N ALA A 5 5.19 -23.57 11.74
CA ALA A 5 5.02 -22.21 12.24
C ALA A 5 4.39 -21.29 11.18
N ARG A 6 4.71 -21.51 9.90
CA ARG A 6 4.13 -20.74 8.79
C ARG A 6 2.65 -21.07 8.59
N VAL A 7 2.29 -22.34 8.63
CA VAL A 7 0.88 -22.77 8.56
C VAL A 7 0.10 -22.23 9.75
N ALA A 8 0.62 -22.36 10.96
CA ALA A 8 -0.01 -21.82 12.16
C ALA A 8 -0.24 -20.30 12.05
N ALA A 9 0.77 -19.55 11.58
CA ALA A 9 0.64 -18.12 11.35
C ALA A 9 -0.43 -17.80 10.31
N TYR A 10 -0.46 -18.49 9.17
CA TYR A 10 -1.49 -18.26 8.15
C TYR A 10 -2.89 -18.58 8.65
N THR A 11 -3.07 -19.65 9.41
CA THR A 11 -4.38 -19.99 9.99
C THR A 11 -4.81 -18.94 11.01
N MET A 12 -3.91 -18.50 11.89
CA MET A 12 -4.21 -17.46 12.89
C MET A 12 -4.57 -16.13 12.22
N PHE A 13 -3.71 -15.62 11.35
CA PHE A 13 -3.95 -14.34 10.67
C PHE A 13 -5.10 -14.42 9.67
N GLY A 14 -5.25 -15.54 8.97
CA GLY A 14 -6.34 -15.79 8.04
C GLY A 14 -7.70 -15.82 8.75
N THR A 15 -7.80 -16.50 9.89
CA THR A 15 -9.03 -16.52 10.70
C THR A 15 -9.38 -15.13 11.22
N LEU A 16 -8.38 -14.40 11.72
CA LEU A 16 -8.57 -13.03 12.20
C LEU A 16 -9.04 -12.09 11.09
N ALA A 17 -8.42 -12.18 9.90
CA ALA A 17 -8.80 -11.40 8.73
C ALA A 17 -10.23 -11.72 8.26
N ALA A 18 -10.56 -13.01 8.15
CA ALA A 18 -11.89 -13.46 7.77
C ALA A 18 -12.96 -12.97 8.75
N PHE A 19 -12.70 -13.07 10.06
CA PHE A 19 -13.61 -12.57 11.10
C PHE A 19 -13.84 -11.06 10.99
N LYS A 20 -12.77 -10.28 10.80
CA LYS A 20 -12.86 -8.82 10.67
C LYS A 20 -13.64 -8.40 9.42
N VAL A 21 -13.35 -9.00 8.27
CA VAL A 21 -14.05 -8.71 7.01
C VAL A 21 -15.51 -9.14 7.11
N GLY A 22 -15.80 -10.33 7.63
CA GLY A 22 -17.15 -10.82 7.84
C GLY A 22 -17.96 -9.92 8.76
N THR A 23 -17.37 -9.47 9.87
CA THR A 23 -18.01 -8.54 10.81
C THR A 23 -18.26 -7.17 10.17
N ALA A 24 -17.30 -6.64 9.39
CA ALA A 24 -17.46 -5.38 8.67
C ALA A 24 -18.64 -5.45 7.70
N ILE A 25 -18.69 -6.51 6.89
CA ILE A 25 -19.77 -6.78 5.94
C ILE A 25 -21.10 -6.87 6.71
N TYR A 26 -21.16 -7.68 7.77
CA TYR A 26 -22.35 -7.84 8.58
C TYR A 26 -22.87 -6.51 9.15
N VAL A 27 -21.98 -5.67 9.71
CA VAL A 27 -22.37 -4.36 10.26
C VAL A 27 -22.93 -3.44 9.18
N VAL A 28 -22.31 -3.40 8.00
CA VAL A 28 -22.78 -2.59 6.87
C VAL A 28 -24.17 -3.04 6.40
N PHE A 29 -24.44 -4.35 6.38
CA PHE A 29 -25.74 -4.88 5.99
C PHE A 29 -26.81 -4.75 7.09
N ALA A 30 -26.44 -4.98 8.35
CA ALA A 30 -27.36 -4.92 9.49
C ALA A 30 -27.72 -3.48 9.87
N MET A 31 -26.81 -2.53 9.65
CA MET A 31 -26.97 -1.13 9.99
C MET A 31 -26.41 -0.24 8.87
N PRO A 32 -27.13 -0.07 7.75
CA PRO A 32 -26.71 0.74 6.61
C PRO A 32 -26.92 2.24 6.89
N ASN A 33 -26.49 2.72 8.06
CA ASN A 33 -26.54 4.11 8.44
C ASN A 33 -25.11 4.65 8.66
N ALA A 34 -24.95 5.97 8.49
CA ALA A 34 -23.65 6.61 8.62
C ALA A 34 -23.03 6.39 10.02
N HIS A 35 -23.86 6.39 11.07
CA HIS A 35 -23.42 6.21 12.45
C HIS A 35 -22.83 4.81 12.73
N GLY A 36 -23.35 3.75 12.10
CA GLY A 36 -22.83 2.39 12.22
C GLY A 36 -21.48 2.25 11.55
N ILE A 37 -21.30 2.90 10.38
CA ILE A 37 -20.02 2.95 9.68
C ILE A 37 -18.99 3.77 10.47
N GLU A 38 -19.40 4.92 11.03
CA GLU A 38 -18.56 5.74 11.90
C GLU A 38 -18.10 4.95 13.14
N PHE A 39 -19.04 4.35 13.86
CA PHE A 39 -18.74 3.54 15.04
C PHE A 39 -17.79 2.38 14.71
N PHE A 40 -18.02 1.66 13.61
CA PHE A 40 -17.14 0.59 13.17
C PHE A 40 -15.74 1.11 12.79
N THR A 41 -15.68 2.27 12.16
CA THR A 41 -14.41 2.90 11.77
C THR A 41 -13.62 3.33 13.00
N PHE A 42 -14.25 4.01 13.97
CA PHE A 42 -13.60 4.46 15.20
C PHE A 42 -13.14 3.28 16.08
N THR A 43 -13.97 2.26 16.25
CA THR A 43 -13.59 1.05 16.99
C THR A 43 -12.53 0.22 16.27
N GLY A 44 -12.42 0.35 14.94
CA GLY A 44 -11.48 -0.35 14.08
C GLY A 44 -10.17 0.39 13.78
N VAL A 45 -9.99 1.64 14.22
CA VAL A 45 -8.87 2.53 13.81
C VAL A 45 -7.49 1.87 13.91
N LEU A 46 -7.21 1.16 15.01
CA LEU A 46 -5.92 0.48 15.19
C LEU A 46 -5.66 -0.59 14.12
N TRP A 47 -6.70 -1.32 13.75
CA TRP A 47 -6.64 -2.37 12.73
C TRP A 47 -6.50 -1.78 11.32
N PHE A 48 -7.21 -0.69 11.04
CA PHE A 48 -7.02 0.06 9.80
C PHE A 48 -5.60 0.61 9.70
N GLY A 49 -5.04 1.14 10.78
CA GLY A 49 -3.64 1.58 10.82
C GLY A 49 -2.66 0.46 10.50
N LEU A 50 -2.85 -0.72 11.12
CA LEU A 50 -1.98 -1.88 10.93
C LEU A 50 -1.93 -2.36 9.46
N VAL A 51 -3.03 -2.22 8.72
CA VAL A 51 -3.11 -2.57 7.29
C VAL A 51 -2.71 -1.38 6.39
N ALA A 52 -3.10 -0.16 6.74
CA ALA A 52 -2.88 1.02 5.92
C ALA A 52 -1.40 1.42 5.87
N ILE A 53 -0.67 1.34 7.00
CA ILE A 53 0.76 1.70 7.08
C ILE A 53 1.62 0.95 6.04
N PRO A 54 1.60 -0.40 5.97
CA PRO A 54 2.40 -1.11 4.97
C PRO A 54 1.97 -0.82 3.53
N ILE A 55 0.67 -0.62 3.28
CA ILE A 55 0.16 -0.26 1.95
C ILE A 55 0.67 1.12 1.53
N VAL A 56 0.52 2.12 2.39
CA VAL A 56 1.01 3.48 2.15
C VAL A 56 2.53 3.47 1.97
N GLY A 57 3.26 2.71 2.79
CA GLY A 57 4.70 2.52 2.65
C GLY A 57 5.09 1.96 1.28
N ALA A 58 4.39 0.92 0.81
CA ALA A 58 4.62 0.32 -0.50
C ALA A 58 4.33 1.31 -1.64
N ILE A 59 3.23 2.07 -1.54
CA ILE A 59 2.86 3.09 -2.53
C ILE A 59 3.92 4.19 -2.60
N VAL A 60 4.33 4.74 -1.45
CA VAL A 60 5.35 5.80 -1.38
C VAL A 60 6.68 5.30 -1.95
N PHE A 61 7.09 4.08 -1.60
CA PHE A 61 8.29 3.46 -2.16
C PHE A 61 8.21 3.34 -3.69
N TRP A 62 7.08 2.86 -4.22
CA TRP A 62 6.89 2.70 -5.65
C TRP A 62 6.91 4.04 -6.38
N GLN A 63 6.23 5.05 -5.84
CA GLN A 63 6.25 6.41 -6.39
C GLN A 63 7.67 6.99 -6.41
N ARG A 64 8.46 6.79 -5.34
CA ARG A 64 9.88 7.20 -5.33
C ARG A 64 10.68 6.51 -6.42
N ARG A 65 10.48 5.20 -6.60
CA ARG A 65 11.13 4.42 -7.67
C ARG A 65 10.79 4.95 -9.06
N LEU A 66 9.52 5.27 -9.32
CA LEU A 66 9.09 5.86 -10.59
C LEU A 66 9.74 7.23 -10.83
N ARG A 67 9.79 8.09 -9.81
CA ARG A 67 10.46 9.40 -9.89
C ARG A 67 11.94 9.27 -10.23
N VAL A 68 12.66 8.35 -9.57
CA VAL A 68 14.08 8.11 -9.86
C VAL A 68 14.27 7.62 -11.30
N ARG A 69 13.41 6.72 -11.79
CA ARG A 69 13.46 6.24 -13.18
C ARG A 69 13.21 7.37 -14.18
N ALA A 70 12.23 8.24 -13.92
CA ALA A 70 11.96 9.39 -14.76
C ALA A 70 13.17 10.34 -14.82
N ARG A 71 13.77 10.63 -13.65
CA ARG A 71 14.96 11.50 -13.57
C ARG A 71 16.18 10.90 -14.29
N ARG A 72 16.38 9.58 -14.19
CA ARG A 72 17.46 8.90 -14.93
C ARG A 72 17.27 9.00 -16.44
N ARG A 73 16.05 8.85 -16.95
CA ARG A 73 15.75 9.04 -18.38
C ARG A 73 16.02 10.47 -18.84
N ALA A 74 15.68 11.47 -18.01
CA ALA A 74 15.96 12.87 -18.31
C ALA A 74 17.46 13.16 -18.37
N LEU A 75 18.26 12.58 -17.47
CA LEU A 75 19.72 12.72 -17.50
C LEU A 75 20.35 12.06 -18.73
N ILE A 76 19.94 10.84 -19.06
CA ILE A 76 20.40 10.17 -20.29
C ILE A 76 20.05 11.03 -21.50
N ALA A 77 18.80 11.51 -21.62
CA ALA A 77 18.40 12.38 -22.72
C ALA A 77 19.18 13.71 -22.78
N ALA A 78 19.64 14.23 -21.64
CA ALA A 78 20.48 15.41 -21.58
C ALA A 78 21.91 15.13 -22.08
N GLU A 79 22.49 13.96 -21.78
CA GLU A 79 23.81 13.56 -22.28
C GLU A 79 23.87 13.58 -23.82
N TRP A 80 22.82 13.09 -24.50
CA TRP A 80 22.74 13.10 -25.97
C TRP A 80 22.53 14.48 -26.60
N ARG A 81 22.25 15.53 -25.81
CA ARG A 81 22.04 16.91 -26.31
C ARG A 81 23.28 17.79 -26.24
N VAL A 82 24.37 17.33 -25.63
CA VAL A 82 25.57 18.16 -25.36
C VAL A 82 26.46 18.34 -26.61
N ASP A 83 26.32 17.52 -27.64
CA ASP A 83 27.25 17.52 -28.79
C ASP A 83 26.98 18.57 -29.89
N GLU A 84 25.91 19.36 -29.81
CA GLU A 84 25.63 20.38 -30.85
C GLU A 84 26.51 21.63 -30.75
N ASP A 85 27.02 21.96 -29.55
CA ASP A 85 27.79 23.21 -29.32
C ASP A 85 29.31 23.05 -29.55
N VAL A 86 29.86 21.83 -29.52
CA VAL A 86 31.30 21.59 -29.71
C VAL A 86 31.66 21.59 -31.21
N ALA A 87 30.74 21.20 -32.09
CA ALA A 87 30.99 21.13 -33.54
C ALA A 87 30.94 22.50 -34.26
N ARG A 88 30.58 23.60 -33.56
CA ARG A 88 30.44 24.95 -34.12
C ARG A 88 31.55 25.94 -33.73
N ARG A 89 32.57 25.51 -32.97
CA ARG A 89 33.78 26.29 -32.70
C ARG A 89 34.96 25.73 -33.47
#